data_AF-A0AAV8WYU4-F1
#
_entry.id   AF-A0AAV8WYU4-F1
#
_cell.length_a   1.000
_cell.length_b   1.000
_cell.length_c   1.000
_cell.angle_alpha   90.00
_cell.angle_beta   90.00
_cell.angle_gamma   90.00
#
_symmetry.space_group_name_H-M   'P 1'
#
loop_
_entity.id
_entity.type
_entity.pdbx_description
1 polymer ?
#
loop_
_entity_poly.entity_id
_entity_poly.type
_entity_poly.pdbx_seq_one_letter_code
_entity_poly.pdbx_strand_id
1 'polypeptide(L)'
;MLLNLHKKSWMDGLTLADYSENCSVNEKTVSDMLDLAKNYNKALEEEEKMTPEQLAIKNVGKQDPKRHLEEKVDVLMTNNIVQCLGSMLDTVVFK
;
A
#
# COMPACT_ATOMS: atom_id res chain seq x y z
N MET A 1 15.16 -22.62 20.20
CA MET A 1 15.83 -21.63 19.33
C MET A 1 14.99 -21.14 18.15
N LEU A 2 14.04 -21.92 17.60
CA LEU A 2 13.15 -21.47 16.51
C LEU A 2 12.12 -20.39 16.90
N LEU A 3 11.80 -20.28 18.20
CA LEU A 3 10.79 -19.34 18.70
C LEU A 3 11.12 -17.86 18.45
N ASN A 4 12.40 -17.53 18.20
CA ASN A 4 12.84 -16.14 18.02
C ASN A 4 13.10 -15.77 16.55
N LEU A 5 12.86 -16.66 15.58
CA LEU A 5 13.18 -16.40 14.17
C LEU A 5 12.31 -15.29 13.55
N HIS A 6 11.09 -15.11 14.04
CA HIS A 6 10.16 -14.06 13.58
C HIS A 6 10.40 -12.71 14.24
N LYS A 7 11.24 -12.65 15.29
CA LYS A 7 11.46 -11.42 16.05
C LYS A 7 12.38 -10.52 15.23
N LYS A 8 11.79 -9.52 14.60
CA LYS A 8 12.53 -8.41 14.02
C LYS A 8 13.41 -7.77 15.10
N SER A 9 14.63 -7.41 14.75
CA SER A 9 15.49 -6.67 15.65
C SER A 9 14.83 -5.33 15.95
N TRP A 10 14.93 -4.85 17.18
CA TRP A 10 14.49 -3.49 17.51
C TRP A 10 15.27 -2.44 16.69
N MET A 11 16.48 -2.79 16.24
CA MET A 11 17.28 -1.98 15.33
C MET A 11 16.66 -1.88 13.93
N ASP A 12 15.90 -2.90 13.47
CA ASP A 12 15.26 -2.88 12.14
C ASP A 12 14.23 -1.74 12.03
N GLY A 13 13.68 -1.27 13.17
CA GLY A 13 12.78 -0.11 13.22
C GLY A 13 13.50 1.25 13.28
N LEU A 14 14.82 1.24 13.52
CA LEU A 14 15.67 2.43 13.54
C LEU A 14 16.53 2.55 12.28
N THR A 15 16.66 1.49 11.49
CA THR A 15 17.31 1.54 10.18
C THR A 15 16.42 2.24 9.17
N LEU A 16 16.93 3.29 8.54
CA LEU A 16 16.29 3.94 7.41
C LEU A 16 16.51 3.12 6.14
N ALA A 17 15.45 2.94 5.35
CA ALA A 17 15.59 2.41 4.01
C ALA A 17 16.33 3.44 3.11
N ASP A 18 16.94 2.96 2.03
CA ASP A 18 17.53 3.85 1.02
C ASP A 18 16.43 4.77 0.45
N TYR A 19 16.67 6.08 0.53
CA TYR A 19 15.74 7.10 0.05
C TYR A 19 15.48 6.97 -1.46
N SER A 20 16.49 6.60 -2.25
CA SER A 20 16.33 6.42 -3.69
C SER A 20 15.34 5.29 -4.00
N GLU A 21 15.51 4.16 -3.31
CA GLU A 21 14.62 3.00 -3.46
C GLU A 21 13.21 3.31 -2.93
N ASN A 22 13.10 3.95 -1.76
CA ASN A 22 11.80 4.33 -1.19
C ASN A 22 11.03 5.29 -2.11
N CYS A 23 11.72 6.26 -2.72
CA CYS A 23 11.12 7.14 -3.73
C CYS A 23 10.66 6.38 -4.97
N SER A 24 11.47 5.43 -5.48
CA SER A 24 11.07 4.58 -6.62
C SER A 24 9.84 3.73 -6.30
N VAL A 25 9.79 3.14 -5.11
CA VAL A 25 8.63 2.34 -4.64
C VAL A 25 7.39 3.21 -4.51
N ASN A 26 7.52 4.43 -3.96
CA ASN A 26 6.41 5.38 -3.85
C ASN A 26 5.87 5.75 -5.24
N GLU A 27 6.74 6.10 -6.19
CA GLU A 27 6.35 6.45 -7.56
C GLU A 27 5.59 5.30 -8.25
N LYS A 28 6.14 4.08 -8.18
CA LYS A 28 5.49 2.88 -8.72
C LYS A 28 4.13 2.64 -8.07
N THR A 29 4.05 2.73 -6.75
CA THR A 29 2.80 2.48 -6.00
C THR A 29 1.72 3.50 -6.36
N VAL A 30 2.08 4.78 -6.50
CA VAL A 30 1.14 5.83 -6.92
C VAL A 30 0.71 5.65 -8.38
N SER A 31 1.60 5.21 -9.27
CA SER A 31 1.25 4.87 -10.65
C SER A 31 0.26 3.70 -10.71
N ASP A 32 0.49 2.63 -9.95
CA ASP A 32 -0.45 1.51 -9.83
C ASP A 32 -1.83 1.98 -9.32
N MET A 33 -1.82 2.85 -8.30
CA MET A 33 -3.05 3.42 -7.76
C MET A 33 -3.83 4.25 -8.78
N LEU A 34 -3.14 4.98 -9.66
CA LEU A 34 -3.79 5.73 -10.74
C LEU A 34 -4.55 4.79 -11.68
N ASP A 35 -3.94 3.66 -12.05
CA ASP A 35 -4.59 2.69 -12.94
C ASP A 35 -5.74 1.96 -12.25
N LEU A 36 -5.60 1.63 -10.96
CA LEU A 36 -6.70 1.10 -10.16
C LEU A 36 -7.85 2.12 -10.03
N ALA A 37 -7.56 3.41 -9.87
CA ALA A 37 -8.58 4.46 -9.81
C ALA A 37 -9.33 4.62 -11.14
N LYS A 38 -8.64 4.56 -12.29
CA LYS A 38 -9.29 4.53 -13.61
C LYS A 38 -10.20 3.31 -13.76
N ASN A 39 -9.74 2.14 -13.30
CA ASN A 39 -10.52 0.91 -13.34
C ASN A 39 -11.72 0.96 -12.40
N TYR A 40 -11.58 1.58 -11.24
CA TYR A 40 -12.68 1.80 -10.29
C TYR A 40 -13.77 2.71 -10.90
N ASN A 41 -13.38 3.82 -11.54
CA ASN A 41 -14.34 4.69 -12.23
C ASN A 41 -15.09 3.94 -13.34
N LYS A 42 -14.38 3.18 -14.18
CA LYS A 42 -15.01 2.34 -15.22
C LYS A 42 -15.94 1.29 -14.63
N ALA A 43 -15.54 0.65 -13.53
CA ALA A 43 -16.37 -0.32 -12.84
C ALA A 43 -17.68 0.34 -12.41
N LEU A 44 -17.63 1.49 -11.73
CA LEU A 44 -18.82 2.24 -11.28
C LEU A 44 -19.77 2.62 -12.42
N GLU A 45 -19.25 3.09 -13.57
CA GLU A 45 -20.05 3.41 -14.75
C GLU A 45 -20.77 2.17 -15.32
N GLU A 46 -20.16 1.00 -15.21
CA GLU A 46 -20.77 -0.27 -15.61
C GLU A 46 -21.77 -0.78 -14.55
N GLU A 47 -21.50 -0.56 -13.25
CA GLU A 47 -22.41 -0.93 -12.16
C GLU A 47 -23.74 -0.19 -12.24
N GLU A 48 -23.74 1.09 -12.61
CA GLU A 48 -24.96 1.92 -12.77
C GLU A 48 -25.95 1.35 -13.80
N LYS A 49 -25.46 0.55 -14.76
CA LYS A 49 -26.26 -0.03 -15.85
C LYS A 49 -26.75 -1.46 -15.56
N MET A 50 -26.35 -2.08 -14.45
CA MET A 50 -26.63 -3.50 -14.16
C MET A 50 -27.51 -3.67 -12.93
N THR A 51 -28.20 -4.82 -12.88
CA THR A 51 -28.97 -5.23 -11.71
C THR A 51 -28.07 -5.80 -10.61
N PRO A 52 -28.48 -5.75 -9.32
CA PRO A 52 -27.65 -6.22 -8.19
C PRO A 52 -27.23 -7.69 -8.27
N GLU A 53 -28.09 -8.54 -8.84
CA GLU A 53 -27.85 -9.97 -9.00
C GLU A 53 -26.76 -10.26 -10.05
N GLN A 54 -26.70 -9.45 -11.12
CA GLN A 54 -25.68 -9.55 -12.16
C GLN A 54 -24.32 -9.00 -11.68
N LEU A 55 -24.34 -7.97 -10.82
CA LEU A 55 -23.15 -7.42 -10.18
C LEU A 55 -22.45 -8.43 -9.27
N ALA A 56 -23.21 -9.13 -8.43
CA ALA A 56 -22.67 -10.13 -7.53
C ALA A 56 -21.94 -11.27 -8.26
N ILE A 57 -22.40 -11.65 -9.45
CA ILE A 57 -21.78 -12.71 -10.27
C ILE A 57 -20.58 -12.16 -11.06
N LYS A 58 -20.65 -10.93 -11.59
CA LYS A 58 -19.59 -10.31 -12.40
C LYS A 58 -18.31 -10.02 -11.60
N ASN A 59 -18.45 -9.71 -10.32
CA ASN A 59 -17.32 -9.37 -9.45
C ASN A 59 -16.55 -10.62 -8.96
N VAL A 60 -17.06 -11.82 -9.22
CA VAL A 60 -16.36 -13.07 -8.87
C VAL A 60 -15.24 -13.34 -9.88
N GLY A 61 -14.02 -13.52 -9.36
CA GLY A 61 -12.84 -13.88 -10.16
C GLY A 61 -12.15 -12.71 -10.88
N LYS A 62 -12.70 -11.49 -10.78
CA LYS A 62 -12.04 -10.25 -11.24
C LYS A 62 -11.42 -9.52 -10.08
N GLN A 63 -10.37 -8.75 -10.37
CA GLN A 63 -9.74 -7.89 -9.39
C GLN A 63 -10.73 -6.80 -8.97
N ASP A 64 -11.07 -6.74 -7.68
CA ASP A 64 -11.87 -5.65 -7.11
C ASP A 64 -10.98 -4.40 -6.96
N PRO A 65 -11.15 -3.36 -7.81
CA PRO A 65 -10.27 -2.21 -7.80
C PRO A 65 -10.40 -1.38 -6.53
N LYS A 66 -11.56 -1.37 -5.86
CA LYS A 66 -11.75 -0.64 -4.61
C LYS A 66 -10.91 -1.26 -3.50
N ARG A 67 -11.03 -2.58 -3.30
CA ARG A 67 -10.27 -3.30 -2.27
C ARG A 67 -8.76 -3.15 -2.48
N HIS A 68 -8.28 -3.23 -3.73
CA HIS A 68 -6.84 -3.10 -4.01
C HIS A 68 -6.34 -1.66 -3.86
N LEU A 69 -7.18 -0.64 -4.08
CA LEU A 69 -6.83 0.74 -3.77
C LEU A 69 -6.58 0.91 -2.26
N GLU A 70 -7.50 0.41 -1.43
CA GLU A 70 -7.37 0.46 0.03
C GLU A 70 -6.08 -0.24 0.51
N GLU A 71 -5.82 -1.45 0.02
CA GLU A 71 -4.60 -2.21 0.35
C GLU A 71 -3.31 -1.45 -0.03
N LYS A 72 -3.28 -0.80 -1.21
CA LYS A 72 -2.10 -0.05 -1.68
C LYS A 72 -1.88 1.23 -0.87
N VAL A 73 -2.95 1.91 -0.45
CA VAL A 73 -2.87 3.09 0.44
C VAL A 73 -2.28 2.71 1.79
N ASP A 74 -2.75 1.62 2.40
CA ASP A 74 -2.27 1.19 3.72
C ASP A 74 -0.78 0.89 3.74
N VAL A 75 -0.28 0.20 2.71
CA VAL A 75 1.16 -0.08 2.55
C VAL A 75 1.95 1.20 2.34
N LEU A 76 1.49 2.10 1.46
CA LEU A 76 2.15 3.37 1.17
C LEU A 76 2.25 4.27 2.41
N MET A 77 1.17 4.37 3.18
CA MET A 77 1.11 5.17 4.39
C MET A 77 2.01 4.60 5.48
N THR A 78 1.97 3.28 5.71
CA THR A 78 2.79 2.63 6.74
C THR A 78 4.28 2.82 6.46
N ASN A 79 4.73 2.61 5.23
CA ASN A 79 6.13 2.75 4.85
C ASN A 79 6.63 4.20 5.01
N ASN A 80 5.85 5.17 4.53
CA ASN A 80 6.27 6.57 4.59
C ASN A 80 6.22 7.15 6.01
N ILE A 81 5.25 6.76 6.84
CA ILE A 81 5.18 7.19 8.24
C ILE A 81 6.41 6.67 9.01
N VAL A 82 6.75 5.39 8.86
CA VAL A 82 7.91 4.79 9.54
C VAL A 82 9.21 5.45 9.08
N GLN A 83 9.40 5.69 7.78
CA GLN A 83 10.60 6.35 7.24
C GLN A 83 10.72 7.81 7.75
N CYS A 84 9.62 8.57 7.78
CA CYS A 84 9.60 9.93 8.30
C CYS A 84 9.92 9.97 9.80
N LEU A 85 9.31 9.10 10.61
CA LEU A 85 9.58 9.04 12.04
C LEU A 85 11.01 8.59 12.34
N GLY A 86 11.51 7.58 11.62
CA GLY A 86 12.89 7.11 11.76
C GLY A 86 13.90 8.22 11.50
N SER A 87 13.67 9.04 10.47
CA SER A 87 14.60 10.12 10.11
C SER A 87 14.58 11.26 11.11
N MET A 88 13.40 11.61 11.64
CA MET A 88 13.29 12.58 12.73
C MET A 88 14.01 12.09 14.00
N LEU A 89 13.83 10.82 14.37
CA LEU A 89 14.49 10.23 15.54
C LEU A 89 16.01 10.22 15.38
N ASP A 90 16.52 9.84 14.21
CA ASP A 90 17.95 9.76 13.93
C ASP A 90 18.66 11.10 14.19
N THR A 91 18.04 12.21 13.75
CA THR A 91 18.59 13.57 13.94
C THR A 91 18.68 14.04 15.40
N VAL A 92 17.87 13.46 16.30
CA VAL A 92 17.82 13.85 17.72
C VAL A 92 18.63 12.90 18.60
N VAL A 93 18.58 11.60 18.31
CA VAL A 93 19.15 10.54 19.16
C VAL A 93 20.64 10.31 18.87
N PHE A 94 21.07 10.34 17.61
CA PHE A 94 22.44 9.96 17.21
C PHE A 94 23.32 11.17 16.89
N LYS A 95 23.07 12.28 17.58
CA LYS A 95 23.84 13.52 17.50
C LYS A 95 25.16 13.46 18.25
#